data_AF-A0A9D5MKP9-F1
#
_entry.id   AF-A0A9D5MKP9-F1
#
_cell.length_a   1.000
_cell.length_b   1.000
_cell.length_c   1.000
_cell.angle_alpha   90.00
_cell.angle_beta   90.00
_cell.angle_gamma   90.00
#
_symmetry.space_group_name_H-M   'P 1'
#
loop_
_entity.id
_entity.type
_entity.pdbx_description
1 polymer ?
#
loop_
_entity_poly.entity_id
_entity_poly.type
_entity_poly.pdbx_seq_one_letter_code
_entity_poly.pdbx_strand_id
1 'polypeptide(L)' 'MLEEDKRAPLMDALRHAAGFVRRELGRKIDLRYTPEVLFELDTNIEYAAYIDKLLKESDKHAATDDDA' A
#
# COMPACT_ATOMS: atom_id res chain seq x y z
N MET A 1 -11.68 -5.97 -0.09
CA MET A 1 -10.58 -6.17 0.88
C MET A 1 -10.49 -7.64 1.23
N LEU A 2 -9.29 -8.17 1.48
CA LEU A 2 -9.14 -9.51 2.06
C LEU A 2 -9.86 -9.57 3.42
N GLU A 3 -10.53 -10.68 3.70
CA GLU A 3 -11.05 -11.00 5.02
C GLU A 3 -9.90 -10.96 6.05
N GLU A 4 -10.15 -10.39 7.23
CA GLU A 4 -9.12 -10.08 8.24
C GLU A 4 -8.33 -11.32 8.67
N ASP A 5 -9.02 -12.45 8.79
CA ASP A 5 -8.50 -13.77 9.16
C ASP A 5 -7.52 -14.35 8.14
N LYS A 6 -7.63 -13.97 6.86
CA LYS A 6 -6.75 -14.42 5.78
C LYS A 6 -5.46 -13.62 5.67
N ARG A 7 -5.37 -12.46 6.31
CA ARG A 7 -4.22 -11.55 6.16
C ARG A 7 -2.94 -12.14 6.77
N ALA A 8 -3.02 -12.64 8.00
CA ALA A 8 -1.88 -13.22 8.70
C ALA A 8 -1.28 -14.46 7.98
N PRO A 9 -2.06 -15.51 7.65
CA PRO A 9 -1.50 -16.69 6.97
C PRO A 9 -0.96 -16.36 5.56
N LEU A 10 -1.56 -15.37 4.87
CA LEU A 10 -1.04 -14.88 3.60
C LEU A 10 0.33 -14.20 3.79
N MET A 11 0.50 -13.37 4.83
CA MET A 11 1.79 -12.73 5.10
C MET A 11 2.88 -13.74 5.43
N ASP A 12 2.55 -14.79 6.18
CA ASP A 12 3.50 -15.86 6.43
C ASP A 12 3.89 -16.56 5.12
N ALA A 13 2.93 -16.89 4.27
CA ALA A 13 3.22 -17.49 2.97
C ALA A 13 4.11 -16.59 2.08
N LEU A 14 3.86 -15.28 2.05
CA LEU A 14 4.69 -14.33 1.30
C LEU A 14 6.11 -14.26 1.87
N ARG A 15 6.26 -14.22 3.20
CA ARG A 15 7.59 -14.24 3.85
C ARG A 15 8.37 -15.50 3.47
N HIS A 16 7.73 -16.67 3.43
CA HIS A 16 8.37 -17.90 2.94
C HIS A 16 8.75 -17.83 1.45
N ALA A 17 7.94 -17.15 0.62
CA ALA A 17 8.20 -16.96 -0.80
C ALA A 17 9.26 -15.87 -1.11
N ALA A 18 9.74 -15.11 -0.11
CA ALA A 18 10.65 -13.97 -0.31
C ALA A 18 11.92 -14.32 -1.09
N GLY A 19 12.52 -15.49 -0.82
CA GLY A 19 13.70 -15.97 -1.54
C GLY A 19 13.44 -16.25 -3.02
N PHE A 20 12.26 -16.81 -3.34
CA PHE A 20 11.84 -17.02 -4.73
C PHE A 20 11.67 -15.70 -5.47
N VAL A 21 10.98 -14.73 -4.85
CA VAL A 21 10.74 -13.41 -5.44
C VAL A 21 12.05 -12.67 -5.65
N ARG A 22 12.94 -12.67 -4.67
CA ARG A 22 14.30 -12.11 -4.80
C ARG A 22 15.04 -12.72 -5.99
N ARG A 23 15.02 -14.04 -6.15
CA ARG A 23 15.69 -14.72 -7.28
C ARG A 23 15.12 -14.28 -8.62
N GLU A 24 13.81 -14.21 -8.75
CA GLU A 24 13.16 -13.78 -10.00
C GLU A 24 13.41 -12.28 -10.27
N LEU A 25 13.50 -11.45 -9.24
CA LEU A 25 13.82 -10.03 -9.37
C LEU A 25 15.24 -9.82 -9.94
N GLY A 26 16.23 -10.57 -9.42
CA GLY A 26 17.60 -10.53 -9.94
C GLY A 26 17.75 -11.10 -11.36
N ARG A 27 16.81 -11.93 -11.82
CA ARG A 27 16.80 -12.42 -13.21
C ARG A 27 16.15 -11.44 -14.19
N LYS A 28 15.17 -10.65 -13.73
CA LYS A 28 14.38 -9.75 -14.57
C LYS A 28 14.90 -8.32 -14.59
N ILE A 29 15.60 -7.89 -13.53
CA ILE A 29 16.14 -6.55 -13.38
C ILE A 29 17.65 -6.66 -13.31
N ASP A 30 18.36 -5.85 -14.10
CA ASP A 30 19.83 -5.80 -14.08
C ASP A 30 20.32 -5.08 -12.82
N LEU A 31 20.47 -5.84 -11.74
CA LEU A 31 20.98 -5.37 -10.47
C LEU A 31 22.32 -6.03 -10.17
N ARG A 32 23.34 -5.22 -9.88
CA ARG A 32 24.63 -5.73 -9.40
C ARG A 32 24.49 -6.56 -8.12
N TYR A 33 23.57 -6.16 -7.24
CA TYR A 33 23.17 -6.90 -6.05
C TYR A 33 21.66 -6.81 -5.91
N THR A 34 20.98 -7.96 -5.87
CA THR A 34 19.56 -7.97 -5.53
C THR A 34 19.40 -7.69 -4.03
N PRO A 35 18.50 -6.78 -3.62
CA PRO A 35 18.21 -6.52 -2.21
C PRO A 35 17.32 -7.62 -1.59
N GLU A 36 17.18 -7.61 -0.26
CA GLU A 36 16.20 -8.46 0.43
C GLU A 36 14.78 -7.95 0.16
N VAL A 37 13.83 -8.88 0.05
CA VAL A 37 12.41 -8.57 -0.21
C VAL A 37 11.66 -8.65 1.12
N LEU A 38 11.09 -7.53 1.54
CA LEU A 38 10.27 -7.40 2.73
C LEU A 38 8.80 -7.26 2.30
N PHE A 39 7.92 -8.01 2.96
CA PHE A 39 6.47 -7.92 2.75
C PHE A 39 5.82 -7.23 3.94
N GLU A 40 5.08 -6.16 3.65
CA GLU A 40 4.37 -5.35 4.63
C GLU A 40 2.91 -5.18 4.17
N LEU A 41 1.99 -5.14 5.14
CA LEU A 41 0.59 -4.89 4.85
C LEU A 41 0.40 -3.39 4.60
N ASP A 42 -0.15 -3.04 3.45
CA ASP A 42 -0.49 -1.64 3.17
C ASP A 42 -1.84 -1.28 3.81
N THR A 43 -1.79 -0.46 4.86
CA THR A 43 -2.97 0.12 5.53
C THR A 43 -3.26 1.55 5.06
N ASN A 44 -2.50 2.09 4.10
CA ASN A 44 -2.59 3.50 3.73
C ASN A 44 -3.82 3.87 2.90
N ILE A 45 -4.56 2.88 2.38
CA ILE A 45 -5.81 3.14 1.63
C ILE A 45 -6.87 3.79 2.53
N GLU A 46 -7.00 3.33 3.77
CA GLU A 46 -7.96 3.89 4.73
C GLU A 46 -7.60 5.33 5.10
N TYR A 47 -6.30 5.58 5.29
CA TYR A 47 -5.76 6.92 5.53
C TYR A 47 -5.95 7.84 4.31
N ALA A 48 -5.74 7.35 3.09
CA ALA A 48 -5.99 8.11 1.87
C ALA A 48 -7.48 8.46 1.71
N ALA A 49 -8.39 7.54 2.02
CA ALA A 49 -9.82 7.81 2.02
C ALA A 49 -10.23 8.88 3.06
N TYR A 50 -9.56 8.89 4.21
CA TYR A 50 -9.75 9.94 5.22
C TYR A 50 -9.26 11.31 4.73
N ILE A 51 -8.09 11.38 4.09
CA ILE A 51 -7.59 12.61 3.46
C ILE A 51 -8.53 13.09 2.37
N ASP A 52 -8.97 12.21 1.48
CA ASP A 52 -9.88 12.56 0.38
C ASP A 52 -11.22 13.11 0.91
N LYS A 53 -11.71 12.56 2.02
CA LYS A 53 -12.90 13.10 2.71
C LYS A 53 -12.64 14.51 3.26
N LEU A 54 -11.52 14.73 3.94
CA LEU A 54 -11.13 16.04 4.48
C LEU A 54 -10.98 17.10 3.39
N LEU A 55 -10.32 16.76 2.28
CA LEU A 55 -10.15 17.67 1.14
C LEU A 55 -11.51 18.05 0.51
N LYS A 56 -12.42 17.09 0.35
CA LYS A 56 -13.78 17.36 -0.12
C LYS A 56 -14.59 18.23 0.84
N GLU A 57 -14.35 18.11 2.15
CA GLU A 57 -14.99 18.97 3.15
C GLU A 57 -14.43 20.40 3.11
N SER A 58 -13.12 20.57 2.88
CA SER A 58 -12.53 21.91 2.72
C SER A 58 -12.94 22.59 1.43
N ASP A 59 -13.02 21.86 0.30
CA ASP A 59 -13.46 22.42 -0.97
C ASP A 59 -14.92 22.91 -0.92
N LYS A 60 -15.77 22.20 -0.16
CA LYS A 60 -17.16 22.61 0.07
C LYS A 60 -17.27 23.87 0.94
N HIS A 61 -16.37 24.07 1.89
CA HIS A 61 -16.33 25.29 2.71
C HIS A 61 -15.79 26.49 1.90
N ALA A 62 -14.81 26.28 1.03
CA ALA A 62 -14.30 27.33 0.16
C ALA A 62 -15.39 27.84 -0.82
N ALA A 63 -16.26 26.95 -1.31
CA ALA A 63 -17.36 27.31 -2.20
C ALA A 63 -18.50 28.10 -1.52
N THR A 64 -18.59 28.09 -0.18
CA THR A 64 -19.64 28.83 0.55
C THR A 64 -19.22 30.23 1.00
N ASP A 65 -17.93 30.55 0.93
CA ASP A 65 -17.38 31.85 1.36
C ASP A 65 -17.22 32.86 0.21
N ASP A 66 -17.36 32.44 -1.06
CA ASP A 66 -17.26 33.30 -2.26
C ASP A 66 -18.60 33.91 -2.72
N ASP A 67 -19.72 33.57 -2.07
CA ASP A 67 -21.08 34.07 -2.38
C ASP A 67 -21.58 35.17 -1.39
N ALA A 68 -20.69 35.81 -0.62
CA ALA A 68 -21.01 36.87 0.35
C ALA A 68 -20.53 38.27 -0.05
#